data_AF-A0A7K4YI36-F1
#
_entry.id   AF-A0A7K4YI36-F1
#
_cell.length_a   1.000
_cell.length_b   1.000
_cell.length_c   1.000
_cell.angle_alpha   90.00
_cell.angle_beta   90.00
_cell.angle_gamma   90.00
#
_symmetry.space_group_name_H-M   'P 1'
#
loop_
_entity.id
_entity.type
_entity.pdbx_description
1 polymer ?
#
loop_
_entity_poly.entity_id
_entity_poly.type
_entity_poly.pdbx_seq_one_letter_code
_entity_poly.pdbx_strand_id
1 'polypeptide(L)'
;CMGGTVVSETCACCNHVCSLFPLSQTVTFFPAVLTVPAGGSATFFCNISMENDSGLEYSLNWYKETNHGQAQKIAEISRNKPQTKTEKYLLTNHTPAFKIEILNLHQNDSGFYYCGLIAFFEPDKVMESNRSRLVVTAAPEKTNATDEPEMEEGNTPDHIKATLLGILLLVGAVVLLIFGYVTITYKRGGMIPCRGCAEEEPPVVSVSTVDYGVLEFQRDQQPHVPLESRLVDQTEYATIVFPEEKPITPERGKKRQD
;
A
#
# COMPACT_ATOMS: atom_id res chain seq x y z
N CYS A 1 -26.90 -62.88 13.88
CA CYS A 1 -25.82 -63.22 14.82
C CYS A 1 -24.73 -62.18 14.71
N MET A 2 -24.29 -61.70 15.88
CA MET A 2 -23.34 -60.61 16.08
C MET A 2 -21.97 -60.88 15.45
N GLY A 3 -21.23 -59.81 15.17
CA GLY A 3 -19.79 -59.89 14.87
C GLY A 3 -19.24 -58.57 14.33
N GLY A 4 -19.13 -57.56 15.18
CA GLY A 4 -18.41 -56.33 14.85
C GLY A 4 -16.90 -56.54 14.88
N THR A 5 -16.17 -55.86 14.01
CA THR A 5 -14.77 -55.48 14.26
C THR A 5 -14.54 -54.07 13.72
N VAL A 6 -13.94 -53.26 14.58
CA VAL A 6 -13.65 -51.84 14.45
C VAL A 6 -12.68 -51.59 13.29
N VAL A 7 -13.02 -50.68 12.37
CA VAL A 7 -12.07 -50.13 11.40
C VAL A 7 -11.30 -49.02 12.12
N SER A 8 -10.16 -49.39 12.71
CA SER A 8 -9.20 -48.46 13.31
C SER A 8 -8.14 -48.11 12.26
N GLU A 9 -7.84 -46.82 12.21
CA GLU A 9 -6.84 -46.14 11.40
C GLU A 9 -5.52 -46.90 11.26
N THR A 10 -5.19 -47.29 10.03
CA THR A 10 -3.80 -47.32 9.57
C THR A 10 -3.81 -47.05 8.06
N CYS A 11 -3.68 -45.79 7.66
CA CYS A 11 -3.22 -45.50 6.31
C CYS A 11 -1.70 -45.58 6.34
N ALA A 12 -1.18 -46.72 5.87
CA ALA A 12 0.25 -46.97 5.74
C ALA A 12 0.91 -45.93 4.85
N CYS A 13 1.99 -45.32 5.34
CA CYS A 13 2.87 -44.48 4.54
C CYS A 13 3.51 -45.33 3.44
N CYS A 14 3.01 -45.22 2.22
CA CYS A 14 3.69 -45.72 1.03
C CYS A 14 4.87 -44.80 0.71
N ASN A 15 6.05 -45.41 0.55
CA ASN A 15 7.28 -44.84 0.03
C ASN A 15 7.09 -44.21 -1.36
N HIS A 16 6.64 -42.96 -1.38
CA HIS A 16 6.76 -42.09 -2.53
C HIS A 16 7.14 -40.72 -1.98
N VAL A 17 8.22 -40.15 -2.52
CA VAL A 17 8.73 -38.80 -2.29
C VAL A 17 7.67 -37.94 -1.61
N CYS A 18 7.92 -37.50 -0.37
CA CYS A 18 7.19 -36.37 0.20
C CYS A 18 7.41 -35.23 -0.79
N SER A 19 6.51 -35.09 -1.76
CA SER A 19 6.30 -33.86 -2.47
C SER A 19 5.97 -32.89 -1.36
N LEU A 20 6.96 -32.09 -0.98
CA LEU A 20 6.73 -30.79 -0.40
C LEU A 20 5.68 -30.18 -1.34
N PHE A 21 4.40 -30.23 -0.94
CA PHE A 21 3.38 -29.51 -1.66
C PHE A 21 3.91 -28.08 -1.65
N PRO A 22 4.20 -27.47 -2.82
CA PRO A 22 4.58 -26.07 -2.83
C PRO A 22 3.46 -25.36 -2.07
N LEU A 23 3.82 -24.56 -1.05
CA LEU A 23 2.83 -23.76 -0.33
C LEU A 23 2.00 -23.08 -1.41
N SER A 24 0.74 -23.50 -1.56
CA SER A 24 -0.13 -22.91 -2.55
C SER A 24 -0.24 -21.46 -2.15
N GLN A 25 0.25 -20.57 -3.02
CA GLN A 25 0.14 -19.15 -2.79
C GLN A 25 -1.36 -18.86 -2.61
N THR A 26 -1.71 -18.02 -1.65
CA THR A 26 -3.10 -17.65 -1.39
C THR A 26 -3.19 -16.16 -1.17
N VAL A 27 -4.31 -15.60 -1.62
CA VAL A 27 -4.69 -14.21 -1.37
C VAL A 27 -5.97 -14.25 -0.55
N THR A 28 -6.03 -13.48 0.53
CA THR A 28 -7.19 -13.46 1.44
C THR A 28 -7.66 -12.03 1.64
N PHE A 29 -8.97 -11.84 1.78
CA PHE A 29 -9.59 -10.53 1.94
C PHE A 29 -10.49 -10.52 3.18
N PHE A 30 -10.27 -9.59 4.09
CA PHE A 30 -10.94 -9.59 5.39
C PHE A 30 -11.22 -8.18 5.92
N PRO A 31 -12.19 -8.01 6.84
CA PRO A 31 -13.11 -9.03 7.37
C PRO A 31 -14.11 -9.53 6.32
N ALA A 32 -14.74 -10.68 6.55
CA ALA A 32 -15.71 -11.27 5.62
C ALA A 32 -16.99 -10.44 5.48
N VAL A 33 -17.42 -9.77 6.55
CA VAL A 33 -18.53 -8.82 6.55
C VAL A 33 -18.12 -7.60 7.35
N LEU A 34 -18.39 -6.41 6.81
CA LEU A 34 -18.13 -5.13 7.47
C LEU A 34 -19.38 -4.27 7.36
N THR A 35 -19.85 -3.75 8.50
CA THR A 35 -21.03 -2.88 8.57
C THR A 35 -20.61 -1.52 9.11
N VAL A 36 -20.86 -0.45 8.36
CA VAL A 36 -20.42 0.92 8.71
C VAL A 36 -21.51 1.92 8.33
N PRO A 37 -21.78 2.96 9.13
CA PRO A 37 -22.73 4.01 8.74
C PRO A 37 -22.22 4.87 7.58
N ALA A 38 -23.15 5.42 6.82
CA ALA A 38 -22.87 6.40 5.77
C ALA A 38 -22.08 7.60 6.32
N GLY A 39 -21.19 8.15 5.50
CA GLY A 39 -20.24 9.21 5.86
C GLY A 39 -18.95 8.72 6.54
N GLY A 40 -18.92 7.47 7.02
CA GLY A 40 -17.72 6.86 7.61
C GLY A 40 -16.70 6.37 6.57
N SER A 41 -15.72 5.58 7.03
CA SER A 41 -14.78 4.84 6.19
C SER A 41 -14.82 3.33 6.48
N ALA A 42 -14.67 2.52 5.44
CA ALA A 42 -14.60 1.06 5.54
C ALA A 42 -13.18 0.60 5.26
N THR A 43 -12.58 -0.17 6.17
CA THR A 43 -11.24 -0.74 5.98
C THR A 43 -11.32 -2.23 5.73
N PHE A 44 -10.69 -2.67 4.65
CA PHE A 44 -10.41 -4.08 4.38
C PHE A 44 -8.91 -4.31 4.23
N PHE A 45 -8.50 -5.56 4.43
CA PHE A 45 -7.13 -6.01 4.31
C PHE A 45 -7.05 -7.15 3.31
N CYS A 46 -6.08 -7.07 2.42
CA CYS A 46 -5.71 -8.09 1.46
C CYS A 46 -4.35 -8.67 1.87
N ASN A 47 -4.32 -9.92 2.36
CA ASN A 47 -3.09 -10.56 2.80
C ASN A 47 -2.64 -11.61 1.79
N ILE A 48 -1.34 -11.63 1.52
CA ILE A 48 -0.72 -12.45 0.48
C ILE A 48 0.25 -13.43 1.15
N SER A 49 0.05 -14.73 0.94
CA SER A 49 1.00 -15.77 1.35
C SER A 49 1.90 -16.15 0.18
N MET A 50 2.84 -15.27 -0.18
CA MET A 50 3.86 -15.56 -1.18
C MET A 50 5.18 -15.88 -0.46
N GLU A 51 5.95 -16.86 -0.95
CA GLU A 51 7.36 -16.93 -0.58
C GLU A 51 7.99 -15.59 -0.94
N ASN A 52 8.76 -15.02 0.00
CA ASN A 52 9.42 -13.71 -0.14
C ASN A 52 10.54 -13.80 -1.18
N ASP A 53 10.20 -14.04 -2.43
CA ASP A 53 11.12 -13.84 -3.52
C ASP A 53 11.12 -12.34 -3.82
N SER A 54 12.14 -11.68 -3.29
CA SER A 54 12.37 -10.24 -3.33
C SER A 54 12.46 -9.68 -4.75
N GLY A 55 12.57 -10.54 -5.77
CA GLY A 55 12.61 -10.14 -7.18
C GLY A 55 11.25 -10.07 -7.89
N LEU A 56 10.17 -10.59 -7.29
CA LEU A 56 8.90 -10.72 -8.01
C LEU A 56 8.10 -9.41 -7.99
N GLU A 57 8.03 -8.77 -9.16
CA GLU A 57 7.18 -7.62 -9.40
C GLU A 57 5.71 -8.08 -9.52
N TYR A 58 4.84 -7.48 -8.71
CA TYR A 58 3.39 -7.70 -8.77
C TYR A 58 2.61 -6.41 -8.54
N SER A 59 1.37 -6.40 -9.03
CA SER A 59 0.36 -5.42 -8.65
C SER A 59 -0.80 -6.08 -7.92
N LEU A 60 -1.36 -5.33 -6.97
CA LEU A 60 -2.56 -5.73 -6.26
C LEU A 60 -3.70 -4.83 -6.72
N ASN A 61 -4.78 -5.46 -7.18
CA ASN A 61 -5.97 -4.79 -7.65
C ASN A 61 -7.14 -5.07 -6.70
N TRP A 62 -8.01 -4.09 -6.54
CA TRP A 62 -9.26 -4.27 -5.81
C TRP A 62 -10.43 -4.15 -6.78
N TYR A 63 -11.43 -4.97 -6.50
CA TYR A 63 -12.62 -5.09 -7.32
C TYR A 63 -13.86 -4.97 -6.45
N LYS A 64 -14.91 -4.38 -7.04
CA LYS A 64 -16.27 -4.39 -6.53
C LYS A 64 -17.13 -5.18 -7.50
N GLU A 65 -17.92 -6.11 -7.00
CA GLU A 65 -18.93 -6.78 -7.81
C GLU A 65 -20.06 -5.81 -8.15
N THR A 66 -20.42 -5.75 -9.43
CA THR A 66 -21.55 -4.99 -9.93
C THR A 66 -22.83 -5.84 -9.86
N ASN A 67 -23.98 -5.19 -10.00
CA ASN A 67 -25.30 -5.85 -9.98
C ASN A 67 -25.47 -6.95 -11.05
N HIS A 68 -24.62 -6.94 -12.09
CA HIS A 68 -24.63 -7.94 -13.17
C HIS A 68 -23.63 -9.08 -12.95
N GLY A 69 -23.03 -9.17 -11.76
CA GLY A 69 -22.00 -10.17 -11.44
C GLY A 69 -20.64 -9.91 -12.10
N GLN A 70 -20.48 -8.79 -12.83
CA GLN A 70 -19.20 -8.38 -13.38
C GLN A 70 -18.38 -7.65 -12.32
N ALA A 71 -17.08 -7.89 -12.27
CA ALA A 71 -16.17 -7.21 -11.37
C ALA A 71 -15.67 -5.89 -11.99
N GLN A 72 -15.85 -4.79 -11.26
CA GLN A 72 -15.28 -3.49 -11.61
C GLN A 72 -14.00 -3.28 -10.82
N LYS A 73 -12.87 -3.04 -11.50
CA LYS A 73 -11.63 -2.61 -10.83
C LYS A 73 -11.83 -1.21 -10.25
N ILE A 74 -11.57 -1.05 -8.96
CA ILE A 74 -11.77 0.20 -8.22
C ILE A 74 -10.47 0.86 -7.77
N ALA A 75 -9.40 0.07 -7.59
CA ALA A 75 -8.13 0.58 -7.08
C ALA A 75 -6.96 -0.37 -7.44
N GLU A 76 -5.74 0.18 -7.42
CA GLU A 76 -4.50 -0.56 -7.68
C GLU A 76 -3.33 0.01 -6.86
N ILE A 77 -2.46 -0.88 -6.38
CA ILE A 77 -1.15 -0.53 -5.82
C ILE A 77 -0.09 -1.55 -6.27
N SER A 78 1.07 -1.04 -6.69
CA SER A 78 2.24 -1.87 -7.01
C SER A 78 3.03 -2.17 -5.73
N ARG A 79 3.77 -3.29 -5.70
CA ARG A 79 4.60 -3.71 -4.55
C ARG A 79 5.50 -2.59 -3.99
N ASN A 80 6.10 -1.77 -4.85
CA ASN A 80 7.08 -0.76 -4.43
C ASN A 80 6.46 0.57 -4.02
N LYS A 81 5.13 0.70 -4.15
CA LYS A 81 4.42 1.92 -3.79
C LYS A 81 3.90 1.79 -2.35
N PRO A 82 4.35 2.64 -1.41
CA PRO A 82 3.93 2.53 -0.01
C PRO A 82 2.46 2.92 0.18
N GLN A 83 1.97 3.86 -0.63
CA GLN A 83 0.62 4.38 -0.50
C GLN A 83 0.10 4.94 -1.84
N THR A 84 -1.19 4.78 -2.09
CA THR A 84 -1.94 5.47 -3.16
C THR A 84 -3.20 6.06 -2.55
N LYS A 85 -3.56 7.30 -2.91
CA LYS A 85 -4.77 7.96 -2.43
C LYS A 85 -5.54 8.56 -3.60
N THR A 86 -6.85 8.34 -3.61
CA THR A 86 -7.82 9.02 -4.46
C THR A 86 -8.86 9.72 -3.57
N GLU A 87 -9.87 10.36 -4.16
CA GLU A 87 -10.99 10.92 -3.41
C GLU A 87 -11.77 9.84 -2.66
N LYS A 88 -11.87 8.64 -3.24
CA LYS A 88 -12.68 7.54 -2.72
C LYS A 88 -11.89 6.48 -1.95
N TYR A 89 -10.61 6.28 -2.28
CA TYR A 89 -9.83 5.15 -1.78
C TYR A 89 -8.48 5.58 -1.22
N LEU A 90 -8.09 4.98 -0.09
CA LEU A 90 -6.75 5.06 0.46
C LEU A 90 -6.17 3.65 0.54
N LEU A 91 -5.09 3.41 -0.21
CA LEU A 91 -4.38 2.14 -0.26
C LEU A 91 -3.06 2.29 0.49
N THR A 92 -2.76 1.36 1.39
CA THR A 92 -1.49 1.33 2.13
C THR A 92 -0.87 -0.05 2.00
N ASN A 93 0.42 -0.07 1.68
CA ASN A 93 1.20 -1.28 1.55
C ASN A 93 1.94 -1.56 2.86
N HIS A 94 1.52 -2.62 3.55
CA HIS A 94 2.22 -3.20 4.70
C HIS A 94 2.50 -4.68 4.43
N THR A 95 3.23 -4.97 3.34
CA THR A 95 3.57 -6.34 2.91
C THR A 95 3.90 -7.24 4.12
N PRO A 96 3.24 -8.42 4.26
CA PRO A 96 2.36 -9.08 3.29
C PRO A 96 0.89 -8.60 3.28
N ALA A 97 0.50 -7.67 4.17
CA ALA A 97 -0.86 -7.18 4.30
C ALA A 97 -1.07 -5.80 3.65
N PHE A 98 -1.94 -5.74 2.66
CA PHE A 98 -2.29 -4.51 1.95
C PHE A 98 -3.63 -4.00 2.47
N LYS A 99 -3.68 -2.74 2.87
CA LYS A 99 -4.88 -2.11 3.39
C LYS A 99 -5.57 -1.31 2.27
N ILE A 100 -6.88 -1.47 2.14
CA ILE A 100 -7.75 -0.53 1.40
C ILE A 100 -8.72 0.11 2.39
N GLU A 101 -8.87 1.42 2.29
CA GLU A 101 -9.88 2.18 3.00
C GLU A 101 -10.78 2.91 2.00
N ILE A 102 -12.08 2.62 2.05
CA ILE A 102 -13.12 3.24 1.24
C ILE A 102 -13.66 4.43 2.03
N LEU A 103 -13.41 5.63 1.54
CA LEU A 103 -13.71 6.89 2.20
C LEU A 103 -15.14 7.36 1.89
N ASN A 104 -15.70 8.17 2.80
CA ASN A 104 -16.99 8.85 2.65
C ASN A 104 -18.07 7.89 2.10
N LEU A 105 -18.46 6.91 2.91
CA LEU A 105 -19.35 5.83 2.50
C LEU A 105 -20.76 6.31 2.17
N HIS A 106 -21.31 5.84 1.06
CA HIS A 106 -22.67 6.04 0.60
C HIS A 106 -23.39 4.69 0.57
N GLN A 107 -24.72 4.67 0.62
CA GLN A 107 -25.47 3.40 0.62
C GLN A 107 -25.16 2.53 -0.62
N ASN A 108 -24.91 3.15 -1.76
CA ASN A 108 -24.53 2.48 -3.01
C ASN A 108 -23.13 1.84 -2.97
N ASP A 109 -22.31 2.13 -1.96
CA ASP A 109 -21.04 1.45 -1.73
C ASP A 109 -21.25 0.05 -1.13
N SER A 110 -22.44 -0.27 -0.63
CA SER A 110 -22.73 -1.64 -0.21
C SER A 110 -22.53 -2.62 -1.37
N GLY A 111 -21.98 -3.79 -1.08
CA GLY A 111 -21.69 -4.78 -2.11
C GLY A 111 -20.62 -5.78 -1.71
N PHE A 112 -20.20 -6.62 -2.65
CA PHE A 112 -19.10 -7.55 -2.49
C PHE A 112 -17.81 -6.98 -3.06
N TYR A 113 -16.73 -7.17 -2.31
CA TYR A 113 -15.40 -6.66 -2.61
C TYR A 113 -14.39 -7.79 -2.50
N TYR A 114 -13.36 -7.75 -3.32
CA TYR A 114 -12.25 -8.68 -3.24
C TYR A 114 -10.99 -8.03 -3.82
N CYS A 115 -9.83 -8.61 -3.50
CA CYS A 115 -8.56 -8.25 -4.12
C CYS A 115 -8.04 -9.38 -5.02
N GLY A 116 -7.27 -9.01 -6.04
CA GLY A 116 -6.57 -9.91 -6.94
C GLY A 116 -5.10 -9.52 -7.04
N LEU A 117 -4.22 -10.51 -6.99
CA LEU A 117 -2.78 -10.36 -7.22
C LEU A 117 -2.45 -10.74 -8.65
N ILE A 118 -1.74 -9.84 -9.34
CA ILE A 118 -1.21 -10.07 -10.68
C ILE A 118 0.32 -10.07 -10.59
N ALA A 119 0.90 -11.23 -10.84
CA ALA A 119 2.34 -11.43 -10.92
C ALA A 119 2.81 -11.18 -12.36
N PHE A 120 3.78 -10.27 -12.58
CA PHE A 120 4.21 -9.95 -13.96
C PHE A 120 5.05 -11.05 -14.60
N PHE A 121 5.65 -11.94 -13.82
CA PHE A 121 6.41 -13.09 -14.31
C PHE A 121 5.50 -14.27 -14.73
N GLU A 122 4.25 -14.29 -14.28
CA GLU A 122 3.19 -15.25 -14.66
C GLU A 122 1.91 -14.47 -15.02
N PRO A 123 1.91 -13.67 -16.10
CA PRO A 123 0.83 -12.70 -16.37
C PRO A 123 -0.55 -13.35 -16.60
N ASP A 124 -0.58 -14.62 -17.01
CA ASP A 124 -1.81 -15.39 -17.24
C ASP A 124 -2.45 -15.92 -15.94
N LYS A 125 -1.82 -15.69 -14.78
CA LYS A 125 -2.27 -16.20 -13.50
C LYS A 125 -2.64 -15.07 -12.55
N VAL A 126 -3.93 -14.77 -12.50
CA VAL A 126 -4.50 -13.88 -11.49
C VAL A 126 -4.92 -14.70 -10.29
N MET A 127 -4.44 -14.31 -9.12
CA MET A 127 -4.82 -14.93 -7.85
C MET A 127 -5.86 -14.08 -7.15
N GLU A 128 -7.11 -14.53 -7.16
CA GLU A 128 -8.20 -13.86 -6.47
C GLU A 128 -8.33 -14.31 -5.01
N SER A 129 -8.78 -13.40 -4.18
CA SER A 129 -9.17 -13.68 -2.79
C SER A 129 -10.63 -14.10 -2.66
N ASN A 130 -11.02 -14.47 -1.44
CA ASN A 130 -12.42 -14.57 -1.05
C ASN A 130 -13.13 -13.21 -1.18
N ARG A 131 -14.46 -13.25 -1.26
CA ARG A 131 -15.30 -12.05 -1.34
C ARG A 131 -15.71 -11.62 0.07
N SER A 132 -15.65 -10.32 0.34
CA SER A 132 -16.13 -9.71 1.56
C SER A 132 -17.31 -8.79 1.28
N ARG A 133 -18.27 -8.75 2.20
CA ARG A 133 -19.48 -7.94 2.08
C ARG A 133 -19.37 -6.66 2.87
N LEU A 134 -19.49 -5.51 2.20
CA LEU A 134 -19.70 -4.21 2.84
C LEU A 134 -21.20 -3.91 2.93
N VAL A 135 -21.65 -3.53 4.11
CA VAL A 135 -23.01 -3.05 4.37
C VAL A 135 -22.93 -1.62 4.90
N VAL A 136 -23.44 -0.67 4.12
CA VAL A 136 -23.49 0.73 4.54
C VAL A 136 -24.87 1.03 5.12
N THR A 137 -24.92 1.30 6.43
CA THR A 137 -26.18 1.66 7.11
C THR A 137 -26.45 3.16 7.00
N ALA A 138 -27.67 3.58 7.31
CA ALA A 138 -27.98 5.01 7.44
C ALA A 138 -27.01 5.68 8.44
N ALA A 139 -26.68 6.94 8.19
CA ALA A 139 -25.96 7.74 9.18
C ALA A 139 -26.83 7.85 10.44
N PRO A 140 -26.27 7.75 11.65
CA PRO A 140 -27.03 8.01 12.85
C PRO A 140 -27.58 9.43 12.78
N GLU A 141 -28.89 9.58 13.02
CA GLU A 141 -29.48 10.91 13.14
C GLU A 141 -28.73 11.64 14.25
N LYS A 142 -28.17 12.79 13.90
CA LYS A 142 -27.69 13.73 14.90
C LYS A 142 -28.94 14.25 15.58
N THR A 143 -29.32 13.66 16.71
CA THR A 143 -30.38 14.17 17.56
C THR A 143 -30.00 15.62 17.89
N ASN A 144 -30.63 16.57 17.20
CA ASN A 144 -30.53 17.97 17.58
C ASN A 144 -31.17 18.04 18.96
N ALA A 145 -30.37 18.28 19.97
CA ALA A 145 -30.84 18.64 21.29
C ALA A 145 -31.75 19.87 21.15
N THR A 146 -33.06 19.66 21.21
CA THR A 146 -34.07 20.73 21.30
C THR A 146 -35.20 20.36 22.27
N ASP A 147 -35.04 19.31 23.07
CA ASP A 147 -35.70 19.24 24.37
C ASP A 147 -34.67 18.70 25.37
N GLU A 148 -34.07 19.65 26.08
CA GLU A 148 -33.21 19.46 27.22
C GLU A 148 -34.09 19.00 28.40
N PRO A 149 -33.93 17.79 28.96
CA PRO A 149 -34.00 17.68 30.40
C PRO A 149 -32.68 18.25 30.91
N GLU A 150 -32.78 19.39 31.59
CA GLU A 150 -31.74 20.06 32.36
C GLU A 150 -30.65 19.07 32.81
N MET A 151 -29.56 18.98 32.05
CA MET A 151 -28.41 18.19 32.45
C MET A 151 -27.55 19.17 33.23
N GLU A 152 -27.77 19.19 34.54
CA GLU A 152 -26.84 19.71 35.54
C GLU A 152 -25.41 19.63 35.00
N GLU A 153 -24.75 20.78 34.94
CA GLU A 153 -23.33 20.94 34.65
C GLU A 153 -22.56 20.12 35.68
N GLY A 154 -22.44 18.83 35.38
CA GLY A 154 -21.84 17.84 36.25
C GLY A 154 -20.38 18.20 36.40
N ASN A 155 -20.09 18.85 37.52
CA ASN A 155 -18.76 19.10 38.04
C ASN A 155 -17.86 17.92 37.68
N THR A 156 -16.95 18.12 36.72
CA THR A 156 -15.83 17.21 36.51
C THR A 156 -15.20 17.03 37.88
N PRO A 157 -15.10 15.80 38.42
CA PRO A 157 -14.76 15.60 39.82
C PRO A 157 -13.42 16.29 40.09
N ASP A 158 -13.37 17.19 41.08
CA ASP A 158 -12.30 18.18 41.28
C ASP A 158 -10.88 17.59 41.21
N HIS A 159 -10.75 16.30 41.51
CA HIS A 159 -9.50 15.55 41.34
C HIS A 159 -8.95 15.54 39.91
N ILE A 160 -9.76 15.53 38.85
CA ILE A 160 -9.27 15.49 37.45
C ILE A 160 -8.69 16.84 37.06
N LYS A 161 -9.38 17.93 37.39
CA LYS A 161 -8.89 19.31 37.16
C LYS A 161 -7.63 19.58 37.97
N ALA A 162 -7.60 19.18 39.24
CA ALA A 162 -6.43 19.29 40.10
C ALA A 162 -5.24 18.44 39.61
N THR A 163 -5.51 17.23 39.12
CA THR A 163 -4.48 16.34 38.54
C THR A 163 -3.92 16.93 37.25
N LEU A 164 -4.76 17.46 36.37
CA LEU A 164 -4.32 18.10 35.13
C LEU A 164 -3.44 19.32 35.40
N LEU A 165 -3.84 20.19 36.34
CA LEU A 165 -3.04 21.34 36.76
C LEU A 165 -1.74 20.91 37.43
N GLY A 166 -1.77 19.86 38.25
CA GLY A 166 -0.58 19.29 38.88
C GLY A 166 0.43 18.74 37.86
N ILE A 167 -0.05 18.03 36.83
CA ILE A 167 0.78 17.53 35.73
C ILE A 167 1.39 18.70 34.96
N LEU A 168 0.59 19.74 34.65
CA LEU A 168 1.06 20.91 33.91
C LEU A 168 2.17 21.67 34.68
N LEU A 169 2.01 21.81 35.99
CA LEU A 169 3.02 22.44 36.87
C LEU A 169 4.29 21.60 36.98
N LEU A 170 4.18 20.27 37.10
CA LEU A 170 5.32 19.36 37.13
C LEU A 170 6.13 19.42 35.84
N VAL A 171 5.46 19.38 34.68
CA VAL A 171 6.12 19.50 33.37
C VAL A 171 6.82 20.84 33.25
N GLY A 172 6.16 21.94 33.66
CA GLY A 172 6.77 23.27 33.68
C GLY A 172 8.02 23.35 34.55
N ALA A 173 7.98 22.78 35.75
CA ALA A 173 9.12 22.75 36.67
C ALA A 173 10.30 21.95 36.09
N VAL A 174 10.05 20.80 35.46
CA VAL A 174 11.10 20.00 34.81
C VAL A 174 11.75 20.79 33.68
N VAL A 175 10.97 21.45 32.81
CA VAL A 175 11.52 22.28 31.72
C VAL A 175 12.41 23.40 32.26
N LEU A 176 12.00 24.07 33.33
CA LEU A 176 12.80 25.12 33.97
C LEU A 176 14.10 24.58 34.57
N LEU A 177 14.08 23.39 35.17
CA LEU A 177 15.30 22.74 35.68
C LEU A 177 16.26 22.37 34.55
N ILE A 178 15.76 21.84 33.44
CA ILE A 178 16.58 21.52 32.26
C ILE A 178 17.19 22.81 31.70
N PHE A 179 16.40 23.87 31.54
CA PHE A 179 16.89 25.16 31.06
C PHE A 179 17.92 25.79 32.03
N GLY A 180 17.69 25.69 33.34
CA GLY A 180 18.64 26.12 34.37
C GLY A 180 19.95 25.32 34.33
N TYR A 181 19.86 23.99 34.21
CA TYR A 181 21.04 23.13 34.08
C TYR A 181 21.86 23.48 32.84
N VAL A 182 21.18 23.60 31.69
CA VAL A 182 21.79 23.95 30.41
C VAL A 182 22.48 25.32 30.48
N THR A 183 21.81 26.32 31.04
CA THR A 183 22.41 27.66 31.22
C THR A 183 23.61 27.64 32.17
N ILE A 184 23.59 26.85 33.24
CA ILE A 184 24.75 26.66 34.13
C ILE A 184 25.90 25.96 33.40
N THR A 185 25.63 24.90 32.62
CA THR A 185 26.67 24.20 31.85
C THR A 185 27.26 25.08 30.75
N TYR A 186 26.45 25.93 30.11
CA TYR A 186 26.96 26.90 29.13
C TYR A 186 27.76 28.03 29.79
N LYS A 187 27.36 28.49 30.98
CA LYS A 187 28.12 29.50 31.75
C LYS A 187 29.43 28.92 32.32
N ARG A 188 29.45 27.62 32.68
CA ARG A 188 30.60 26.92 33.25
C ARG A 188 31.52 26.29 32.19
N GLY A 189 31.02 26.09 30.96
CA GLY A 189 31.79 25.67 29.78
C GLY A 189 32.52 26.81 29.06
N GLY A 190 32.43 28.04 29.56
CA GLY A 190 33.17 29.21 29.06
C GLY A 190 34.63 29.32 29.53
N MET A 191 35.28 28.23 29.90
CA MET A 191 36.73 28.16 30.12
C MET A 191 37.31 26.96 29.39
N ILE A 192 37.78 27.20 28.17
CA ILE A 192 38.81 26.39 27.52
C ILE A 192 40.12 26.72 28.24
N PRO A 193 40.80 25.80 28.94
CA PRO A 193 42.20 25.99 29.24
C PRO A 193 42.97 25.70 27.95
N CYS A 194 43.47 26.74 27.29
CA CYS A 194 44.59 26.58 26.38
C CYS A 194 45.78 26.06 27.21
N ARG A 195 46.08 24.76 27.11
CA ARG A 195 47.36 24.21 27.51
C ARG A 195 47.81 23.25 26.42
N GLY A 196 48.54 23.82 25.46
CA GLY A 196 49.12 23.10 24.34
C GLY A 196 49.27 23.96 23.10
N CYS A 197 49.89 25.15 23.22
CA CYS A 197 50.66 25.65 22.08
C CYS A 197 51.91 24.78 22.03
N ALA A 198 51.82 23.66 21.31
CA ALA A 198 52.96 22.95 20.79
C ALA A 198 52.74 22.89 19.28
N GLU A 199 53.59 23.63 18.60
CA GLU A 199 53.84 23.60 17.17
C GLU A 199 54.22 22.17 16.76
N GLU A 200 53.36 21.53 15.98
CA GLU A 200 53.76 20.46 15.07
C GLU A 200 52.81 20.52 13.87
N GLU A 201 53.35 20.92 12.72
CA GLU A 201 52.70 20.83 11.42
C GLU A 201 52.67 19.35 11.00
N PRO A 202 51.49 18.75 10.73
CA PRO A 202 51.43 17.52 9.98
C PRO A 202 50.95 17.77 8.54
N PRO A 203 51.42 16.94 7.61
CA PRO A 203 51.40 17.23 6.18
C PRO A 203 50.00 17.07 5.58
N VAL A 204 49.72 17.95 4.61
CA VAL A 204 48.88 17.74 3.42
C VAL A 204 47.64 16.86 3.65
N VAL A 205 46.49 17.52 3.80
CA VAL A 205 45.19 16.91 3.52
C VAL A 205 45.22 16.35 2.10
N SER A 206 45.31 15.02 2.01
CA SER A 206 45.02 14.29 0.77
C SER A 206 43.53 14.39 0.53
N VAL A 207 43.15 15.32 -0.34
CA VAL A 207 41.83 15.31 -0.96
C VAL A 207 41.79 14.03 -1.79
N SER A 208 40.88 13.11 -1.45
CA SER A 208 40.54 11.99 -2.31
C SER A 208 39.77 12.54 -3.52
N THR A 209 40.49 13.13 -4.47
CA THR A 209 39.98 13.34 -5.82
C THR A 209 39.73 11.96 -6.41
N VAL A 210 38.46 11.64 -6.62
CA VAL A 210 38.05 10.44 -7.34
C VAL A 210 38.62 10.56 -8.75
N ASP A 211 39.50 9.65 -9.11
CA ASP A 211 40.07 9.55 -10.45
C ASP A 211 39.00 8.96 -11.37
N TYR A 212 38.34 9.82 -12.14
CA TYR A 212 37.43 9.37 -13.19
C TYR A 212 38.29 8.83 -14.34
N GLY A 213 38.62 7.54 -14.27
CA GLY A 213 39.22 6.83 -15.39
C GLY A 213 38.35 6.98 -16.64
N VAL A 214 38.92 7.59 -17.68
CA VAL A 214 38.31 7.66 -19.01
C VAL A 214 38.25 6.23 -19.57
N LEU A 215 37.05 5.74 -19.85
CA LEU A 215 36.87 4.50 -20.61
C LEU A 215 37.27 4.78 -22.06
N GLU A 216 38.49 4.39 -22.42
CA GLU A 216 38.91 4.30 -23.81
C GLU A 216 38.22 3.09 -24.45
N PHE A 217 37.11 3.34 -25.14
CA PHE A 217 36.51 2.33 -26.00
C PHE A 217 37.46 2.09 -27.17
N GLN A 218 38.05 0.89 -27.23
CA GLN A 218 38.71 0.40 -28.43
C GLN A 218 37.68 0.39 -29.56
N ARG A 219 37.70 1.43 -30.38
CA ARG A 219 37.05 1.44 -31.68
C ARG A 219 37.97 0.63 -32.59
N ASP A 220 37.60 -0.62 -32.83
CA ASP A 220 38.22 -1.46 -33.84
C ASP A 220 38.39 -0.65 -35.14
N GLN A 221 39.63 -0.58 -35.61
CA GLN A 221 39.99 0.12 -36.83
C GLN A 221 39.40 -0.64 -38.02
N GLN A 222 38.22 -0.21 -38.49
CA GLN A 222 37.79 -0.52 -39.85
C GLN A 222 38.37 0.56 -40.79
N PRO A 223 39.07 0.19 -41.88
CA PRO A 223 39.71 1.15 -42.77
C PRO A 223 38.72 2.13 -43.43
N HIS A 224 39.17 3.38 -43.49
CA HIS A 224 38.51 4.56 -44.04
C HIS A 224 37.85 4.37 -45.41
N VAL A 225 36.59 4.81 -45.53
CA VAL A 225 35.98 5.27 -46.79
C VAL A 225 35.39 6.67 -46.53
N PRO A 226 35.61 7.69 -47.39
CA PRO A 226 35.25 9.08 -47.08
C PRO A 226 33.74 9.29 -46.95
N LEU A 227 33.34 9.92 -45.84
CA LEU A 227 31.99 10.44 -45.61
C LEU A 227 31.85 11.76 -46.38
N GLU A 228 31.00 11.77 -47.40
CA GLU A 228 30.56 13.02 -48.01
C GLU A 228 29.03 13.08 -48.08
N SER A 229 28.52 14.00 -47.28
CA SER A 229 27.20 14.64 -47.35
C SER A 229 25.98 13.93 -46.73
N ARG A 230 25.42 14.63 -45.74
CA ARG A 230 24.01 14.68 -45.29
C ARG A 230 23.55 13.73 -44.18
N LEU A 231 23.74 14.25 -42.98
CA LEU A 231 22.76 14.32 -41.91
C LEU A 231 21.32 14.53 -42.46
N VAL A 232 20.49 13.48 -42.45
CA VAL A 232 19.03 13.59 -42.32
C VAL A 232 18.59 12.45 -41.41
N ASP A 233 18.04 12.87 -40.28
CA ASP A 233 17.33 12.11 -39.26
C ASP A 233 16.57 10.88 -39.81
N GLN A 234 17.04 9.68 -39.47
CA GLN A 234 16.28 8.43 -39.67
C GLN A 234 15.45 8.17 -38.42
N THR A 235 14.43 8.99 -38.20
CA THR A 235 13.33 8.63 -37.30
C THR A 235 12.36 7.76 -38.09
N GLU A 236 12.35 6.46 -37.78
CA GLU A 236 11.40 5.50 -38.35
C GLU A 236 10.10 5.56 -37.55
N TYR A 237 9.05 6.12 -38.17
CA TYR A 237 7.71 6.16 -37.60
C TYR A 237 6.91 4.93 -38.06
N ALA A 238 6.31 4.21 -37.11
CA ALA A 238 5.35 3.17 -37.41
C ALA A 238 3.93 3.76 -37.51
N THR A 239 3.21 3.44 -38.58
CA THR A 239 1.81 3.85 -38.79
C THR A 239 0.86 2.77 -38.28
N ILE A 240 0.01 3.08 -37.30
CA ILE A 240 -1.03 2.18 -36.82
C ILE A 240 -2.26 2.32 -37.74
N VAL A 241 -2.63 1.24 -38.44
CA VAL A 241 -3.83 1.20 -39.29
C VAL A 241 -4.96 0.52 -38.52
N PHE A 242 -6.05 1.26 -38.28
CA PHE A 242 -7.27 0.67 -37.71
C PHE A 242 -8.13 0.07 -38.82
N PRO A 243 -8.67 -1.16 -38.65
CA PRO A 243 -9.62 -1.72 -39.60
C PRO A 243 -10.94 -0.94 -39.60
N GLU A 244 -11.55 -0.75 -40.77
CA GLU A 244 -12.85 -0.09 -40.89
C GLU A 244 -13.93 -0.88 -40.13
N GLU A 245 -14.70 -0.17 -39.31
CA GLU A 245 -15.89 -0.73 -38.68
C GLU A 245 -16.90 -1.15 -39.74
N LYS A 246 -17.33 -2.41 -39.69
CA LYS A 246 -18.38 -2.93 -40.57
C LYS A 246 -19.65 -2.09 -40.39
N PRO A 247 -20.30 -1.62 -41.47
CA PRO A 247 -21.56 -0.91 -41.35
C PRO A 247 -22.61 -1.83 -40.73
N ILE A 248 -23.14 -1.38 -39.60
CA ILE A 248 -24.27 -1.99 -38.91
C ILE A 248 -25.46 -1.90 -39.87
N THR A 249 -25.84 -3.02 -40.49
CA THR A 249 -27.03 -3.06 -41.33
C THR A 249 -28.24 -2.96 -40.42
N PRO A 250 -29.11 -1.95 -40.55
CA PRO A 250 -30.32 -1.90 -39.75
C PRO A 250 -31.24 -3.05 -40.18
N GLU A 251 -31.64 -3.88 -39.22
CA GLU A 251 -32.65 -4.91 -39.43
C GLU A 251 -33.90 -4.27 -40.03
N ARG A 252 -34.22 -4.64 -41.26
CA ARG A 252 -35.44 -4.21 -41.95
C ARG A 252 -36.62 -4.83 -41.22
N GLY A 253 -37.31 -4.02 -40.44
CA GLY A 253 -38.53 -4.40 -39.73
C GLY A 253 -39.51 -5.14 -40.63
N LYS A 254 -39.89 -6.35 -40.20
CA LYS A 254 -41.06 -7.06 -40.71
C LYS A 254 -42.31 -6.27 -40.36
N LYS A 255 -42.79 -5.47 -41.31
CA LYS A 255 -44.15 -4.95 -41.30
C LYS A 255 -45.09 -6.13 -41.52
N ARG A 256 -45.88 -6.51 -40.50
CA ARG A 256 -47.07 -7.34 -40.71
C ARG A 256 -48.05 -6.52 -41.53
N GLN A 257 -48.49 -7.08 -42.65
CA GLN A 257 -49.71 -6.68 -43.31
C GLN A 257 -50.42 -7.96 -43.76
N ASP A 258 -51.69 -8.01 -43.36
CA ASP A 258 -52.75 -9.02 -43.53
C ASP A 258 -52.75 -10.23 -42.58
#